data_AF-A0A6G2DNW7-F1
#
_entry.id   AF-A0A6G2DNW7-F1
#
_cell.length_a   1.000
_cell.length_b   1.000
_cell.length_c   1.000
_cell.angle_alpha   90.00
_cell.angle_beta   90.00
_cell.angle_gamma   90.00
#
_symmetry.space_group_name_H-M   'P 1'
#
loop_
_entity.id
_entity.type
_entity.pdbx_description
1 polymer ?
#
loop_
_entity_poly.entity_id
_entity_poly.type
_entity_poly.pdbx_seq_one_letter_code
_entity_poly.pdbx_strand_id
1 'polypeptide(L)'
;TLYKVVAKAPDLVQRREDDTLSEEYVHYFEKQLPKVDNVYYSFNELITDMQKNPTGTFKLGADLNAANTPTPSKSYVTGEFKGKLSSVDGQHYTIHNTARPLFNNIVGGT
;
A
#
# COMPACT_ATOMS: atom_id res chain seq x y z
N THR A 1 -13.28 -2.53 -9.34
CA THR A 1 -14.09 -1.30 -9.44
C THR A 1 -13.16 -0.09 -9.39
N LEU A 2 -13.48 1.00 -10.10
CA LEU A 2 -12.66 2.21 -10.13
C LEU A 2 -13.27 3.31 -9.26
N TYR A 3 -12.43 4.13 -8.64
CA TYR A 3 -12.85 5.45 -8.15
C TYR A 3 -12.69 6.47 -9.27
N LYS A 4 -13.61 7.44 -9.31
CA LYS A 4 -13.53 8.63 -10.18
C LYS A 4 -13.27 9.84 -9.30
N VAL A 5 -12.19 10.57 -9.54
CA VAL A 5 -11.93 11.88 -8.94
C VAL A 5 -12.12 12.95 -10.01
N VAL A 6 -12.85 14.01 -9.63
CA VAL A 6 -13.05 15.21 -10.44
C VAL A 6 -12.41 16.38 -9.70
N ALA A 7 -11.47 17.07 -10.33
CA ALA A 7 -10.80 18.24 -9.79
C ALA A 7 -11.14 19.48 -10.62
N LYS A 8 -11.24 20.63 -9.93
CA LYS A 8 -11.39 21.97 -10.52
C LYS A 8 -10.33 22.88 -9.92
N ALA A 9 -9.65 23.65 -10.77
CA ALA A 9 -8.74 24.71 -10.37
C ALA A 9 -8.73 25.79 -11.47
N PRO A 10 -8.35 27.04 -11.16
CA PRO A 10 -8.17 28.08 -12.17
C PRO A 10 -7.24 27.60 -13.29
N ASP A 11 -7.65 27.85 -14.54
CA ASP A 11 -6.91 27.49 -15.76
C ASP A 11 -6.57 25.99 -15.94
N LEU A 12 -7.16 25.11 -15.13
CA LEU A 12 -7.03 23.65 -15.30
C LEU A 12 -7.85 23.21 -16.50
N VAL A 13 -7.18 22.65 -17.51
CA VAL A 13 -7.83 22.10 -18.70
C VAL A 13 -7.40 20.65 -18.94
N GLN A 14 -8.37 19.80 -19.29
CA GLN A 14 -8.13 18.42 -19.72
C GLN A 14 -8.70 18.21 -21.13
N ARG A 15 -7.90 17.60 -22.02
CA ARG A 15 -8.38 17.10 -23.31
C ARG A 15 -9.12 15.78 -23.11
N ARG A 16 -10.34 15.69 -23.64
CA ARG A 16 -11.18 14.48 -23.63
C ARG A 16 -10.89 13.61 -24.85
N GLU A 17 -11.40 12.38 -24.83
CA GLU A 17 -11.23 11.41 -25.93
C GLU A 17 -11.86 11.88 -27.25
N ASP A 18 -12.87 12.77 -27.18
CA ASP A 18 -13.53 13.39 -28.33
C ASP A 18 -12.84 14.68 -28.82
N ASP A 19 -11.59 14.90 -28.40
CA ASP A 19 -10.78 16.08 -28.71
C ASP A 19 -11.31 17.43 -28.20
N THR A 20 -12.34 17.42 -27.35
CA THR A 20 -12.82 18.62 -26.66
C THR A 20 -12.01 18.95 -25.41
N LEU A 21 -12.06 20.22 -24.99
CA LEU A 21 -11.45 20.68 -23.75
C LEU A 21 -12.49 20.76 -22.62
N SER A 22 -12.04 20.48 -21.40
CA SER A 22 -12.83 20.46 -20.16
C SER A 22 -12.12 21.24 -19.07
N GLU A 23 -12.84 22.11 -18.36
CA GLU A 23 -12.35 22.80 -17.15
C GLU A 23 -12.36 21.89 -15.91
N GLU A 24 -12.85 20.66 -16.07
CA GLU A 24 -12.79 19.60 -15.08
C GLU A 24 -11.72 18.58 -15.49
N TYR A 25 -10.84 18.26 -14.54
CA TYR A 25 -9.91 17.13 -14.67
C TYR A 25 -10.54 15.89 -14.02
N VAL A 26 -10.72 14.84 -14.82
CA VAL A 26 -11.23 13.54 -14.41
C VAL A 26 -10.10 12.52 -14.45
N HIS A 27 -9.89 11.84 -13.33
CA HIS A 27 -8.97 10.72 -13.23
C HIS A 27 -9.66 9.50 -12.61
N TYR A 28 -9.42 8.34 -13.21
CA TYR A 28 -9.85 7.06 -12.68
C TYR A 28 -8.65 6.32 -12.10
N PHE A 29 -8.81 5.78 -10.91
CA PHE A 29 -7.82 4.89 -10.31
C PHE A 29 -8.52 3.70 -9.67
N GLU A 30 -7.79 2.59 -9.57
CA GLU A 30 -8.30 1.36 -8.99
C GLU A 30 -8.65 1.56 -7.52
N LYS A 31 -9.82 1.04 -7.13
CA LYS A 31 -10.16 0.95 -5.71
C LYS A 31 -9.16 0.00 -5.06
N GLN A 32 -8.42 0.50 -4.06
CA GLN A 32 -7.55 -0.35 -3.26
C GLN A 32 -8.36 -1.50 -2.67
N LEU A 33 -7.91 -2.72 -2.92
CA LEU A 33 -8.49 -3.93 -2.36
C LEU A 33 -8.24 -3.89 -0.84
N PRO A 34 -9.28 -3.95 0.00
CA PRO A 34 -9.06 -4.09 1.43
C PRO A 34 -8.41 -5.44 1.70
N LYS A 35 -7.65 -5.54 2.79
CA LYS A 35 -7.18 -6.85 3.23
C LYS A 35 -8.34 -7.82 3.48
N VAL A 36 -8.13 -9.10 3.23
CA VAL A 36 -9.08 -10.20 3.54
C VAL A 36 -8.30 -11.33 4.19
N ASP A 37 -8.74 -11.83 5.34
CA ASP A 37 -8.08 -12.96 6.05
C ASP A 37 -6.56 -12.81 6.25
N ASN A 38 -6.13 -11.59 6.60
CA ASN A 38 -4.71 -11.20 6.71
C ASN A 38 -3.89 -11.33 5.42
N VAL A 39 -4.56 -11.31 4.26
CA VAL A 39 -3.95 -11.11 2.94
C VAL A 39 -4.01 -9.62 2.59
N TYR A 40 -2.86 -8.99 2.38
CA TYR A 40 -2.70 -7.56 2.25
C TYR A 40 -2.42 -7.15 0.80
N TYR A 41 -3.10 -6.09 0.36
CA TYR A 41 -2.91 -5.44 -0.95
C TYR A 41 -2.43 -3.98 -0.81
N SER A 42 -2.22 -3.53 0.43
CA SER A 42 -1.74 -2.20 0.77
C SER A 42 -0.59 -2.29 1.77
N PHE A 43 0.51 -1.63 1.46
CA PHE A 43 1.67 -1.58 2.35
C PHE A 43 1.33 -0.87 3.68
N ASN A 44 0.50 0.18 3.64
CA ASN A 44 0.06 0.90 4.84
C ASN A 44 -0.75 0.00 5.78
N GLU A 45 -1.74 -0.73 5.26
CA GLU A 45 -2.52 -1.66 6.08
C GLU A 45 -1.63 -2.75 6.69
N LEU A 46 -0.69 -3.31 5.91
CA LEU A 46 0.24 -4.32 6.38
C LEU A 46 1.03 -3.86 7.61
N ILE A 47 1.71 -2.71 7.52
CA ILE A 47 2.57 -2.24 8.60
C ILE A 47 1.77 -1.74 9.81
N THR A 48 0.55 -1.24 9.61
CA THR A 48 -0.35 -0.86 10.70
C THR A 48 -0.72 -2.09 11.52
N ASP A 49 -1.09 -3.19 10.88
CA ASP A 49 -1.48 -4.40 11.59
C ASP A 49 -0.30 -5.16 12.18
N MET A 50 0.88 -5.16 11.53
CA MET A 50 2.11 -5.70 12.12
C MET A 50 2.50 -4.99 13.42
N GLN A 51 2.34 -3.66 13.46
CA GLN A 51 2.59 -2.90 14.69
C GLN A 51 1.56 -3.22 15.78
N LYS A 52 0.29 -3.36 15.40
CA LYS A 52 -0.80 -3.68 16.34
C LYS A 52 -0.72 -5.11 16.86
N ASN A 53 -0.29 -6.06 16.04
CA ASN A 53 -0.20 -7.48 16.37
C ASN A 53 1.13 -8.08 15.88
N PRO A 54 2.24 -7.82 16.57
CA PRO A 54 3.57 -8.22 16.12
C PRO A 54 3.82 -9.74 16.12
N THR A 55 2.89 -10.54 16.65
CA THR A 55 2.96 -12.02 16.67
C THR A 55 2.03 -12.67 15.64
N GLY A 56 1.32 -11.87 14.82
CA GLY A 56 0.35 -12.35 13.85
C GLY A 56 0.95 -13.05 12.63
N THR A 57 0.08 -13.59 11.78
CA THR A 57 0.44 -14.09 10.44
C THR A 57 -0.09 -13.13 9.39
N PHE A 58 0.79 -12.73 8.48
CA PHE A 58 0.57 -11.71 7.46
C PHE A 58 0.94 -12.29 6.09
N LYS A 59 0.05 -12.15 5.11
CA LYS A 59 0.25 -12.64 3.74
C LYS A 59 0.21 -11.49 2.74
N LEU A 60 1.15 -11.44 1.80
CA LEU A 60 1.09 -10.54 0.64
C LEU A 60 0.15 -11.15 -0.40
N GLY A 61 -0.86 -10.40 -0.82
CA GLY A 61 -1.78 -10.78 -1.91
C GLY A 61 -1.43 -10.18 -3.26
N ALA A 62 -0.48 -9.25 -3.30
CA ALA A 62 0.05 -8.59 -4.49
C ALA A 62 1.43 -7.97 -4.17
N ASP A 63 2.14 -7.52 -5.21
CA ASP A 63 3.28 -6.64 -5.00
C ASP A 63 2.83 -5.34 -4.33
N LEU A 64 3.53 -4.94 -3.28
CA LEU A 64 3.20 -3.75 -2.50
C LEU A 64 4.20 -2.63 -2.79
N ASN A 65 3.75 -1.38 -2.71
CA ASN A 65 4.61 -0.21 -2.92
C ASN A 65 4.60 0.69 -1.69
N ALA A 66 5.79 0.99 -1.15
CA ALA A 66 5.97 1.78 0.07
C ALA A 66 6.22 3.29 -0.19
N ALA A 67 6.26 3.75 -1.45
CA ALA A 67 6.73 5.09 -1.82
C ALA A 67 6.03 6.26 -1.10
N ASN A 68 4.72 6.15 -0.83
CA ASN A 68 3.92 7.21 -0.20
C ASN A 68 3.65 6.98 1.28
N THR A 69 4.42 6.11 1.92
CA THR A 69 4.24 5.76 3.34
C THR A 69 5.18 6.60 4.21
N PRO A 70 4.66 7.48 5.09
CA PRO A 70 5.49 8.28 5.98
C PRO A 70 6.35 7.39 6.89
N THR A 71 7.63 7.72 7.05
CA THR A 71 8.56 7.00 7.93
C THR A 71 9.31 7.94 8.87
N PRO A 72 8.63 8.50 9.87
CA PRO A 72 9.29 9.35 10.87
C PRO A 72 10.29 8.55 11.73
N SER A 73 10.11 7.23 11.83
CA SER A 73 10.96 6.31 12.59
C SER A 73 12.04 5.65 11.71
N LYS A 74 12.99 4.93 12.34
CA LYS A 74 14.10 4.25 11.63
C LYS A 74 13.68 3.00 10.83
N SER A 75 12.49 2.48 11.07
CA SER A 75 11.87 1.34 10.37
C SER A 75 10.36 1.57 10.24
N TYR A 76 9.68 0.74 9.44
CA TYR A 76 8.22 0.78 9.31
C TYR A 76 7.50 0.11 10.49
N VAL A 77 7.96 -1.06 10.93
CA VAL A 77 7.52 -1.74 12.14
C VAL A 77 8.57 -1.48 13.23
N THR A 78 8.22 -0.70 14.23
CA THR A 78 9.18 -0.09 15.18
C THR A 78 9.50 -0.98 16.38
N GLY A 79 8.57 -1.87 16.76
CA GLY A 79 8.76 -2.84 17.85
C GLY A 79 9.47 -4.13 17.41
N GLU A 80 9.53 -5.09 18.33
CA GLU A 80 9.95 -6.47 18.01
C GLU A 80 8.87 -7.16 17.18
N PHE A 81 9.24 -7.67 16.02
CA PHE A 81 8.37 -8.53 15.22
C PHE A 81 8.67 -10.01 15.53
N LYS A 82 7.62 -10.77 15.87
CA LYS A 82 7.69 -12.21 16.19
C LYS A 82 6.72 -13.05 15.35
N GLY A 83 6.07 -12.40 14.39
CA GLY A 83 5.03 -12.99 13.57
C GLY A 83 5.60 -13.65 12.32
N LYS A 84 4.70 -13.97 11.39
CA LYS A 84 5.04 -14.52 10.09
C LYS A 84 4.66 -13.56 8.98
N LEU A 85 5.57 -13.26 8.06
CA LEU A 85 5.29 -12.55 6.81
C LEU A 85 5.61 -13.47 5.63
N SER A 86 4.63 -13.71 4.76
CA SER A 86 4.81 -14.55 3.58
C SER A 86 4.00 -14.01 2.41
N SER A 87 4.19 -14.52 1.20
CA SER A 87 3.19 -14.38 0.14
C SER A 87 2.07 -15.41 0.32
N VAL A 88 0.93 -15.21 -0.31
CA VAL A 88 -0.07 -16.29 -0.45
C VAL A 88 0.55 -17.51 -1.16
N ASP A 89 -0.02 -18.68 -0.87
CA ASP A 89 0.58 -19.96 -1.26
C ASP A 89 0.74 -20.09 -2.78
N GLY A 90 1.91 -20.56 -3.22
CA GLY A 90 2.24 -20.72 -4.63
C GLY A 90 2.60 -19.42 -5.36
N GLN A 91 2.65 -18.27 -4.67
CA GLN A 91 3.02 -16.98 -5.24
C GLN A 91 4.25 -16.37 -4.56
N HIS A 92 4.89 -15.44 -5.27
CA HIS A 92 6.06 -14.70 -4.81
C HIS A 92 5.88 -13.21 -5.09
N TYR A 93 5.31 -12.51 -4.11
CA TYR A 93 5.15 -11.06 -4.13
C TYR A 93 6.27 -10.36 -3.38
N THR A 94 6.49 -9.11 -3.73
CA THR A 94 7.57 -8.27 -3.24
C THR A 94 7.06 -6.94 -2.72
N ILE A 95 7.87 -6.28 -1.90
CA ILE A 95 7.60 -4.93 -1.41
C ILE A 95 8.64 -4.01 -2.05
N HIS A 96 8.18 -3.08 -2.87
CA HIS A 96 9.03 -2.13 -3.59
C HIS A 96 9.12 -0.78 -2.88
N ASN A 97 10.16 -0.02 -3.23
CA ASN A 97 10.35 1.38 -2.85
C ASN A 97 10.33 1.64 -1.34
N THR A 98 10.82 0.68 -0.56
CA THR A 98 11.04 0.89 0.87
C THR A 98 12.17 1.90 1.07
N ALA A 99 11.88 3.01 1.75
CA ALA A 99 12.89 4.01 2.09
C ALA A 99 13.71 3.62 3.35
N ARG A 100 13.22 2.63 4.11
CA ARG A 100 13.79 2.16 5.38
C ARG A 100 13.59 0.64 5.51
N PRO A 101 14.31 -0.02 6.45
CA PRO A 101 14.02 -1.42 6.78
C PRO A 101 12.56 -1.63 7.20
N LEU A 102 11.97 -2.76 6.80
CA LEU A 102 10.61 -3.14 7.17
C LEU A 102 10.47 -3.31 8.69
N PHE A 103 11.40 -4.03 9.30
CA PHE A 103 11.40 -4.32 10.74
C PHE A 103 12.56 -3.63 11.45
N ASN A 104 12.31 -3.14 12.66
CA ASN A 104 13.37 -2.67 13.56
C ASN A 104 14.17 -3.85 14.13
N ASN A 105 13.45 -4.87 14.61
CA ASN A 105 14.02 -6.08 15.18
C ASN A 105 13.10 -7.28 14.90
N ILE A 106 13.68 -8.44 14.64
CA ILE A 106 12.96 -9.70 14.43
C ILE A 106 13.39 -10.70 15.51
N VAL A 107 12.43 -11.23 16.26
CA VAL A 107 12.67 -12.20 17.34
C VAL A 107 11.84 -13.45 17.07
N GLY A 108 12.46 -14.46 16.46
CA GLY A 108 11.81 -15.72 16.10
C GLY A 108 10.73 -15.60 15.01
N GLY A 109 10.61 -14.43 14.37
CA GLY A 109 9.73 -14.23 13.22
C GLY A 109 10.27 -14.91 11.96
N THR A 110 9.36 -15.17 11.01
CA THR A 110 9.65 -15.90 9.75
C THR A 110 9.02 -15.25 8.54
#